data_AF-A0A2N0ZXZ2-F1
#
_entry.id   AF-A0A2N0ZXZ2-F1
#
_cell.length_a   1.000
_cell.length_b   1.000
_cell.length_c   1.000
_cell.angle_alpha   90.00
_cell.angle_beta   90.00
_cell.angle_gamma   90.00
#
_symmetry.space_group_name_H-M   'P 1'
#
loop_
_entity.id
_entity.type
_entity.pdbx_description
1 polymer ?
#
loop_
_entity_poly.entity_id
_entity_poly.type
_entity_poly.pdbx_seq_one_letter_code
_entity_poly.pdbx_strand_id
1 'polypeptide(L)'
;MNNFIFYKLTRIAFTLIALLSLTSCQKDLDLTQLSTNKTEIFRMINRSGESFGPAYCHKFSQIVDLRLEKIKGHERLIVVCLPLNQENIRTLKRNRYFKYAWITKSGEVTFCGWRDHNYHLKKDMTKYWDNLKYGETGDCDGFYIHSYQHQ
;
A
#
# COMPACT_ATOMS: atom_id res chain seq x y z
N MET A 1 -37.40 44.10 25.19
CA MET A 1 -36.70 43.08 26.01
C MET A 1 -36.86 41.72 25.34
N ASN A 2 -36.00 41.34 24.38
CA ASN A 2 -36.03 39.97 23.79
C ASN A 2 -34.72 39.50 23.14
N ASN A 3 -33.60 40.22 23.33
CA ASN A 3 -32.32 39.87 22.70
C ASN A 3 -31.33 39.13 23.62
N PHE A 4 -31.65 38.92 24.89
CA PHE A 4 -30.70 38.32 25.85
C PHE A 4 -30.74 36.79 25.93
N ILE A 5 -31.84 36.16 25.46
CA ILE A 5 -32.02 34.71 25.56
C ILE A 5 -31.37 33.97 24.37
N PHE A 6 -31.37 34.57 23.17
CA PHE A 6 -30.78 33.99 21.96
C PHE A 6 -29.25 33.84 22.02
N TYR A 7 -28.54 34.72 22.74
CA TYR A 7 -27.07 34.66 22.86
C TYR A 7 -26.57 33.62 23.88
N LYS A 8 -27.40 33.20 24.85
CA LYS A 8 -27.02 32.16 25.82
C LYS A 8 -27.14 30.74 25.24
N LEU A 9 -28.16 30.49 24.41
CA LEU A 9 -28.37 29.17 23.77
C LEU A 9 -27.33 28.88 22.68
N THR A 10 -26.87 29.90 21.96
CA THR A 10 -25.89 29.78 20.88
C THR A 10 -24.47 29.47 21.37
N ARG A 11 -24.07 29.94 22.56
CA ARG A 11 -22.77 29.61 23.15
C ARG A 11 -22.68 28.16 23.63
N ILE A 12 -23.75 27.61 24.20
CA ILE A 12 -23.79 26.22 24.69
C ILE A 12 -23.70 25.23 23.52
N ALA A 13 -24.33 25.54 22.38
CA ALA A 13 -24.26 24.72 21.18
C ALA A 13 -22.84 24.70 20.58
N PHE A 14 -22.11 25.82 20.59
CA PHE A 14 -20.75 25.89 20.04
C PHE A 14 -19.70 25.16 20.89
N THR A 15 -19.82 25.16 22.21
CA THR A 15 -18.91 24.38 23.08
C THR A 15 -19.15 22.88 22.99
N LEU A 16 -20.39 22.42 22.74
CA LEU A 16 -20.70 21.00 22.57
C LEU A 16 -20.17 20.42 21.24
N ILE A 17 -20.18 21.20 20.15
CA ILE A 17 -19.61 20.77 18.86
C ILE A 17 -18.07 20.72 18.91
N ALA A 18 -17.44 21.62 19.69
CA ALA A 18 -15.99 21.60 19.93
C ALA A 18 -15.54 20.43 20.81
N LEU A 19 -16.40 19.92 21.71
CA LEU A 19 -16.09 18.73 22.51
C LEU A 19 -16.25 17.41 21.74
N LEU A 20 -17.19 17.33 20.78
CA LEU A 20 -17.41 16.13 19.97
C LEU A 20 -16.34 15.92 18.89
N SER A 21 -15.51 16.91 18.60
CA SER A 21 -14.40 16.81 17.65
C SER A 21 -13.12 16.22 18.28
N LEU A 22 -13.10 15.96 19.60
CA LEU A 22 -11.92 15.45 20.33
C LEU A 22 -11.88 13.92 20.50
N THR A 23 -12.84 13.16 19.96
CA THR A 23 -12.89 11.70 20.11
C THR A 23 -12.99 10.96 18.79
N SER A 24 -12.07 11.21 17.85
CA SER A 24 -11.71 10.18 16.87
C SER A 24 -10.44 9.49 17.35
N CYS A 25 -10.54 8.74 18.46
CA CYS A 25 -9.50 7.80 18.85
C CYS A 25 -9.59 6.63 17.87
N GLN A 26 -8.98 6.80 16.70
CA GLN A 26 -8.97 5.76 15.68
C GLN A 26 -8.13 4.62 16.22
N LYS A 27 -8.79 3.49 16.50
CA LYS A 27 -8.13 2.29 17.03
C LYS A 27 -7.10 1.81 16.00
N ASP A 28 -5.88 1.57 16.47
CA ASP A 28 -4.82 0.96 15.66
C ASP A 28 -5.31 -0.34 15.01
N LEU A 29 -4.97 -0.52 13.75
CA LEU A 29 -5.18 -1.75 13.01
C LEU A 29 -4.31 -2.86 13.58
N ASP A 30 -4.92 -4.04 13.73
CA ASP A 30 -4.18 -5.27 13.95
C ASP A 30 -3.59 -5.72 12.60
N LEU A 31 -2.29 -5.45 12.41
CA LEU A 31 -1.59 -5.81 11.17
C LEU A 31 -1.49 -7.33 10.97
N THR A 32 -1.46 -8.11 12.06
CA THR A 32 -1.45 -9.58 12.01
C THR A 32 -2.76 -10.12 11.48
N GLN A 33 -3.87 -9.56 11.93
CA GLN A 33 -5.17 -9.91 11.37
C GLN A 33 -5.28 -9.42 9.91
N LEU A 34 -4.85 -8.18 9.64
CA LEU A 34 -4.92 -7.58 8.31
C LEU A 34 -4.13 -8.39 7.28
N SER A 35 -2.95 -8.93 7.61
CA SER A 35 -2.10 -9.71 6.70
C SER A 35 -2.75 -11.00 6.17
N THR A 36 -3.86 -11.42 6.76
CA THR A 36 -4.65 -12.57 6.30
C THR A 36 -5.85 -12.16 5.43
N ASN A 37 -6.17 -10.86 5.38
CA ASN A 37 -7.34 -10.33 4.69
C ASN A 37 -6.96 -9.50 3.47
N LYS A 38 -6.61 -10.19 2.37
CA LYS A 38 -6.31 -9.56 1.09
C LYS A 38 -7.42 -8.61 0.58
N THR A 39 -8.69 -8.84 0.97
CA THR A 39 -9.83 -8.07 0.47
C THR A 39 -9.84 -6.68 1.09
N GLU A 40 -9.60 -6.63 2.41
CA GLU A 40 -9.42 -5.37 3.12
C GLU A 40 -8.20 -4.61 2.58
N ILE A 41 -7.08 -5.29 2.42
CA ILE A 41 -5.85 -4.70 1.90
C ILE A 41 -6.05 -4.12 0.50
N PHE A 42 -6.68 -4.88 -0.41
CA PHE A 42 -6.99 -4.39 -1.75
C PHE A 42 -7.89 -3.15 -1.70
N ARG A 43 -8.85 -3.12 -0.77
CA ARG A 43 -9.71 -1.96 -0.57
C ARG A 43 -8.93 -0.75 -0.05
N MET A 44 -8.04 -0.93 0.93
CA MET A 44 -7.21 0.14 1.49
C MET A 44 -6.32 0.77 0.42
N ILE A 45 -5.63 -0.07 -0.36
CA ILE A 45 -4.75 0.35 -1.46
C ILE A 45 -5.52 1.07 -2.58
N ASN A 46 -6.71 0.60 -2.94
CA ASN A 46 -7.50 1.27 -3.97
C ASN A 46 -8.11 2.58 -3.51
N ARG A 47 -8.45 2.69 -2.22
CA ARG A 47 -9.00 3.92 -1.62
C ARG A 47 -7.96 5.02 -1.47
N SER A 48 -6.68 4.68 -1.30
CA SER A 48 -5.57 5.64 -1.25
C SER A 48 -5.25 6.25 -2.62
N GLY A 49 -6.19 6.25 -3.56
CA GLY A 49 -6.01 6.59 -4.96
C GLY A 49 -5.39 7.97 -5.18
N GLU A 50 -4.63 8.06 -6.27
CA GLU A 50 -4.17 9.25 -6.99
C GLU A 50 -2.79 9.84 -6.66
N SER A 51 -2.25 9.72 -5.44
CA SER A 51 -0.88 10.22 -5.16
C SER A 51 0.25 9.29 -5.63
N PHE A 52 -0.07 8.12 -6.22
CA PHE A 52 0.88 7.02 -6.43
C PHE A 52 1.09 6.59 -7.91
N GLY A 53 0.60 7.36 -8.89
CA GLY A 53 0.63 6.95 -10.31
C GLY A 53 -0.40 5.86 -10.66
N PRO A 54 -0.41 5.32 -11.90
CA PRO A 54 -1.45 4.39 -12.36
C PRO A 54 -1.60 3.21 -11.39
N ALA A 55 -2.84 2.74 -11.17
CA ALA A 55 -3.24 1.93 -10.01
C ALA A 55 -2.20 0.88 -9.56
N TYR A 56 -1.97 0.83 -8.24
CA TYR A 56 -1.02 -0.06 -7.61
C TYR A 56 -1.34 -1.54 -7.87
N CYS A 57 -2.58 -1.95 -7.58
CA CYS A 57 -3.19 -3.19 -8.04
C CYS A 57 -4.51 -2.88 -8.75
N HIS A 58 -4.74 -3.44 -9.93
CA HIS A 58 -6.03 -3.35 -10.62
C HIS A 58 -6.99 -4.45 -10.18
N LYS A 59 -6.46 -5.60 -9.75
CA LYS A 59 -7.23 -6.77 -9.34
C LYS A 59 -6.69 -7.31 -8.03
N PHE A 60 -7.59 -7.84 -7.20
CA PHE A 60 -7.23 -8.52 -5.96
C PHE A 60 -6.20 -9.64 -6.18
N SER A 61 -6.31 -10.39 -7.28
CA SER A 61 -5.39 -11.48 -7.62
C SER A 61 -3.96 -11.04 -7.90
N GLN A 62 -3.72 -9.75 -8.07
CA GLN A 62 -2.38 -9.19 -8.26
C GLN A 62 -1.65 -8.96 -6.94
N ILE A 63 -2.32 -9.09 -5.77
CA ILE A 63 -1.65 -9.14 -4.47
C ILE A 63 -1.00 -10.51 -4.31
N VAL A 64 0.30 -10.56 -4.58
CA VAL A 64 1.08 -11.80 -4.62
C VAL A 64 1.80 -12.11 -3.33
N ASP A 65 2.04 -11.10 -2.48
CA ASP A 65 2.74 -11.28 -1.22
C ASP A 65 2.25 -10.28 -0.17
N LEU A 66 2.27 -10.72 1.08
CA LEU A 66 1.92 -9.96 2.28
C LEU A 66 2.89 -10.35 3.38
N ARG A 67 3.66 -9.40 3.89
CA ARG A 67 4.68 -9.67 4.91
C ARG A 67 4.62 -8.67 6.04
N LEU A 68 4.59 -9.19 7.26
CA LEU A 68 4.76 -8.39 8.46
C LEU A 68 6.25 -8.23 8.71
N GLU A 69 6.69 -6.98 8.78
CA GLU A 69 8.07 -6.63 9.02
C GLU A 69 8.14 -5.60 10.14
N LYS A 70 9.24 -5.60 10.87
CA LYS A 70 9.54 -4.58 11.88
C LYS A 70 10.66 -3.68 11.36
N ILE A 71 10.30 -2.49 10.89
CA ILE A 71 11.23 -1.54 10.27
C ILE A 71 11.42 -0.36 11.21
N LYS A 72 12.67 -0.05 11.57
CA LYS A 72 13.02 0.99 12.56
C LYS A 72 12.20 0.89 13.86
N GLY A 73 11.90 -0.33 14.30
CA GLY A 73 11.14 -0.60 15.53
C GLY A 73 9.61 -0.57 15.39
N HIS A 74 9.08 -0.17 14.23
CA HIS A 74 7.64 -0.12 13.96
C HIS A 74 7.18 -1.28 13.09
N GLU A 75 6.05 -1.90 13.47
CA GLU A 75 5.42 -2.92 12.63
C GLU A 75 4.81 -2.28 11.38
N ARG A 76 5.05 -2.94 10.25
CA ARG A 76 4.60 -2.55 8.92
C ARG A 76 4.14 -3.80 8.19
N LEU A 77 3.01 -3.70 7.49
CA LEU A 77 2.58 -4.73 6.57
C LEU A 77 3.03 -4.35 5.16
N ILE A 78 4.01 -5.06 4.64
CA ILE A 78 4.43 -4.94 3.24
C ILE A 78 3.43 -5.66 2.38
N VAL A 79 2.96 -4.96 1.34
CA VAL A 79 2.08 -5.50 0.31
C VAL A 79 2.85 -5.51 -1.00
N VAL A 80 2.82 -6.62 -1.72
CA VAL A 80 3.46 -6.73 -3.04
C VAL A 80 2.40 -6.96 -4.09
N CYS A 81 2.40 -6.08 -5.10
CA CYS A 81 1.56 -6.23 -6.26
C CYS A 81 2.35 -6.68 -7.49
N LEU A 82 1.75 -7.57 -8.29
CA LEU A 82 2.24 -7.99 -9.60
C LEU A 82 1.24 -7.57 -10.69
N PRO A 83 1.18 -6.27 -11.04
CA PRO A 83 0.27 -5.76 -12.07
C PRO A 83 0.50 -6.38 -13.46
N LEU A 84 1.75 -6.66 -13.83
CA LEU A 84 2.10 -7.28 -15.11
C LEU A 84 2.85 -8.59 -14.86
N ASN A 85 2.31 -9.70 -15.36
CA ASN A 85 3.00 -10.98 -15.45
C ASN A 85 2.75 -11.59 -16.83
N GLN A 86 3.59 -11.21 -17.79
CA GLN A 86 3.44 -11.64 -19.17
C GLN A 86 4.55 -12.62 -19.54
N GLU A 87 4.14 -13.74 -20.13
CA GLU A 87 5.04 -14.72 -20.71
C GLU A 87 4.69 -14.91 -22.17
N ASN A 88 5.68 -14.75 -23.04
CA ASN A 88 5.55 -15.01 -24.46
C ASN A 88 6.35 -16.27 -24.79
N ILE A 89 5.64 -17.39 -24.86
CA ILE A 89 6.21 -18.72 -25.14
C ILE A 89 6.93 -18.74 -26.50
N ARG A 90 6.45 -18.00 -27.50
CA ARG A 90 7.07 -17.96 -28.84
C ARG A 90 8.42 -17.27 -28.84
N THR A 91 8.55 -16.18 -28.09
CA THR A 91 9.80 -15.42 -28.01
C THR A 91 10.65 -15.81 -26.80
N LEU A 92 10.16 -16.72 -25.97
CA LEU A 92 10.76 -17.13 -24.70
C LEU A 92 11.12 -15.92 -23.82
N LYS A 93 10.26 -14.91 -23.81
CA LYS A 93 10.43 -13.70 -23.00
C LYS A 93 9.43 -13.69 -21.87
N ARG A 94 9.86 -13.23 -20.69
CA ARG A 94 8.98 -12.99 -19.56
C ARG A 94 9.22 -11.61 -18.98
N ASN A 95 8.14 -10.88 -18.78
CA ASN A 95 8.13 -9.53 -18.23
C ASN A 95 7.26 -9.54 -16.95
N ARG A 96 7.88 -9.25 -15.82
CA ARG A 96 7.21 -9.11 -14.52
C ARG A 96 7.40 -7.69 -14.02
N TYR A 97 6.30 -7.02 -13.66
CA TYR A 97 6.33 -5.69 -13.04
C TYR A 97 5.78 -5.78 -11.62
N PHE A 98 6.60 -5.47 -10.64
CA PHE A 98 6.23 -5.45 -9.23
C PHE A 98 6.10 -4.03 -8.70
N LYS A 99 5.15 -3.85 -7.80
CA LYS A 99 4.96 -2.63 -7.01
C LYS A 99 4.95 -2.98 -5.52
N TYR A 100 5.50 -2.11 -4.71
CA TYR A 100 5.68 -2.29 -3.27
C TYR A 100 5.08 -1.13 -2.48
N ALA A 101 4.38 -1.44 -1.40
CA ALA A 101 3.77 -0.49 -0.49
C ALA A 101 3.81 -1.07 0.91
N TRP A 102 3.80 -0.22 1.92
CA TRP A 102 3.57 -0.64 3.29
C TRP A 102 2.24 -0.11 3.81
N ILE A 103 1.72 -0.76 4.84
CA ILE A 103 0.57 -0.32 5.63
C ILE A 103 1.01 -0.21 7.08
N THR A 104 0.73 0.94 7.70
CA THR A 104 1.03 1.21 9.11
C THR A 104 -0.14 0.82 10.01
N LYS A 105 0.08 0.79 11.34
CA LYS A 105 -1.00 0.56 12.31
C LYS A 105 -2.11 1.62 12.25
N SER A 106 -1.82 2.84 11.82
CA SER A 106 -2.85 3.87 11.64
C SER A 106 -3.68 3.66 10.37
N GLY A 107 -3.32 2.71 9.51
CA GLY A 107 -3.97 2.46 8.23
C GLY A 107 -3.47 3.33 7.08
N GLU A 108 -2.39 4.08 7.31
CA GLU A 108 -1.70 4.80 6.24
C GLU A 108 -1.07 3.81 5.27
N VAL A 109 -1.28 4.06 3.98
CA VAL A 109 -0.68 3.30 2.87
C VAL A 109 0.35 4.20 2.20
N THR A 110 1.60 3.76 2.12
CA THR A 110 2.66 4.49 1.43
C THR A 110 3.27 3.59 0.35
N PHE A 111 3.39 4.12 -0.86
CA PHE A 111 4.13 3.48 -1.92
C PHE A 111 5.62 3.54 -1.64
N CYS A 112 6.31 2.42 -1.84
CA CYS A 112 7.75 2.32 -1.60
C CYS A 112 8.55 2.33 -2.91
N GLY A 113 7.92 1.96 -4.02
CA GLY A 113 8.57 1.89 -5.32
C GLY A 113 8.19 0.64 -6.10
N TRP A 114 8.97 0.36 -7.14
CA TRP A 114 8.68 -0.69 -8.12
C TRP A 114 9.93 -1.41 -8.62
N ARG A 115 9.70 -2.58 -9.23
CA ARG A 115 10.74 -3.41 -9.82
C ARG A 115 10.25 -4.07 -11.11
N ASP A 116 10.91 -3.78 -12.22
CA ASP A 116 10.76 -4.49 -13.49
C ASP A 116 11.77 -5.63 -13.57
N HIS A 117 11.30 -6.80 -13.97
CA HIS A 117 12.14 -7.96 -14.20
C HIS A 117 11.79 -8.53 -15.57
N ASN A 118 12.64 -8.21 -16.54
CA ASN A 118 12.51 -8.68 -17.92
C ASN A 118 13.63 -9.67 -18.17
N TYR A 119 13.28 -10.89 -18.58
CA TYR A 119 14.28 -11.92 -18.85
C TYR A 119 13.91 -12.76 -20.06
N HIS A 120 14.94 -13.31 -20.69
CA HIS A 120 14.80 -14.28 -21.78
C HIS A 120 15.18 -15.68 -21.29
N LEU A 121 14.42 -16.65 -21.79
CA LEU A 121 14.54 -18.06 -21.48
C LEU A 121 15.09 -18.82 -22.69
N LYS A 122 15.90 -19.84 -22.43
CA LYS A 122 16.21 -20.87 -23.41
C LYS A 122 15.02 -21.81 -23.55
N LYS A 123 15.08 -22.72 -24.53
CA LYS A 123 14.05 -23.74 -24.75
C LYS A 123 13.88 -24.69 -23.55
N ASP A 124 14.92 -24.86 -22.75
CA ASP A 124 14.91 -25.64 -21.49
C ASP A 124 14.40 -24.84 -20.28
N MET A 125 13.82 -23.65 -20.51
CA MET A 125 13.32 -22.74 -19.49
C MET A 125 14.39 -22.15 -18.56
N THR A 126 15.69 -22.31 -18.88
CA THR A 126 16.77 -21.62 -18.15
C THR A 126 16.92 -20.17 -18.61
N LYS A 127 17.19 -19.25 -17.68
CA LYS A 127 17.43 -17.85 -18.02
C LYS A 127 18.80 -17.70 -18.69
N TYR A 128 18.89 -16.91 -19.76
CA TYR A 128 20.18 -16.56 -20.39
C TYR A 128 20.41 -15.06 -20.52
N TRP A 129 19.37 -14.26 -20.32
CA TRP A 129 19.46 -12.81 -20.22
C TRP A 129 18.49 -12.33 -19.15
N ASP A 130 18.94 -11.43 -18.30
CA ASP A 130 18.21 -10.89 -17.17
C ASP A 130 18.45 -9.39 -17.11
N ASN A 131 17.37 -8.62 -17.08
CA ASN A 131 17.41 -7.18 -16.94
C ASN A 131 16.44 -6.77 -15.83
N LEU A 132 17.05 -6.32 -14.74
CA LEU A 132 16.36 -5.81 -13.59
C LEU A 132 16.43 -4.30 -13.57
N LYS A 133 15.28 -3.65 -13.55
CA LYS A 133 15.16 -2.21 -13.30
C LYS A 133 14.31 -1.99 -12.06
N TYR A 134 14.56 -0.90 -11.36
CA TYR A 134 13.78 -0.54 -10.19
C TYR A 134 13.78 0.97 -10.04
N GLY A 135 12.81 1.46 -9.28
CA GLY A 135 12.72 2.86 -8.87
C GLY A 135 12.11 2.94 -7.49
N GLU A 136 12.80 3.66 -6.61
CA GLU A 136 12.28 4.06 -5.30
C GLU A 136 11.61 5.41 -5.52
N THR A 137 10.28 5.47 -5.42
CA THR A 137 9.53 6.72 -5.65
C THR A 137 8.65 7.09 -4.46
N GLY A 138 8.86 6.46 -3.30
CA GLY A 138 8.21 6.90 -2.08
C GLY A 138 9.03 6.62 -0.84
N ASP A 139 8.72 7.37 0.21
CA ASP A 139 9.51 7.49 1.44
C ASP A 139 9.28 6.29 2.39
N CYS A 140 9.50 5.07 1.90
CA CYS A 140 9.49 3.88 2.76
C CYS A 140 10.85 3.71 3.43
N ASP A 141 11.02 4.50 4.48
CA ASP A 141 12.22 4.55 5.30
C ASP A 141 12.68 3.15 5.77
N GLY A 142 13.85 2.70 5.31
CA GLY A 142 14.43 1.40 5.66
C GLY A 142 13.86 0.19 4.92
N PHE A 143 12.96 0.39 3.94
CA PHE A 143 12.56 -0.65 2.99
C PHE A 143 13.35 -0.51 1.69
N TYR A 144 14.20 -1.50 1.45
CA TYR A 144 15.09 -1.51 0.29
C TYR A 144 14.57 -2.48 -0.78
N ILE A 145 14.09 -1.93 -1.90
CA ILE A 145 13.54 -2.74 -3.00
C ILE A 145 14.60 -3.68 -3.61
N HIS A 146 15.86 -3.25 -3.60
CA HIS A 146 16.96 -4.04 -4.12
C HIS A 146 17.20 -5.35 -3.35
N SER A 147 16.97 -5.35 -2.02
CA SER A 147 17.11 -6.55 -1.18
C SER A 147 15.82 -7.36 -1.10
N TYR A 148 14.67 -6.76 -1.42
CA TYR A 148 13.38 -7.43 -1.33
C TYR A 148 13.06 -8.19 -2.63
N GLN A 149 13.13 -9.52 -2.58
CA GLN A 149 12.83 -10.39 -3.72
C GLN A 149 11.57 -11.23 -3.47
N HIS A 150 10.55 -11.02 -4.28
CA HIS A 150 9.48 -11.99 -4.43
C HIS A 150 9.96 -13.07 -5.42
N GLN A 151 9.95 -14.33 -5.00
CA GLN A 151 10.36 -15.47 -5.83
C GLN A 151 9.36 -15.67 -6.99
#